data_AF-A0A6F8ZMP3-F1
#
_entry.id   AF-A0A6F8ZMP3-F1
#
_cell.length_a   1.000
_cell.length_b   1.000
_cell.length_c   1.000
_cell.angle_alpha   90.00
_cell.angle_beta   90.00
_cell.angle_gamma   90.00
#
_symmetry.space_group_name_H-M   'P 1'
#
loop_
_entity.id
_entity.type
_entity.pdbx_description
1 polymer ?
#
loop_
_entity_poly.entity_id
_entity_poly.type
_entity_poly.pdbx_seq_one_letter_code
_entity_poly.pdbx_strand_id
1 'polypeptide(L)'
;LYLALPLEGIIPPLCQTGYEIANIGSGCSDECAEYPICGNHSTCFNTLGSYHCRCQPGFKSRITYFTSADGGCIDIDECGENIHICGKWGTCHNIKGSYWCSCLQGFHNEGDISSKCVELNCDPYATQSTPEQTLPGFDSLLSLLRNNCLVLSNSSGLAGATGMTGEVLLTVLANVTDVLQLQSNGQGGNSSKVTMLLRTVENSIRLIAPQLRENVSRINTRHTEVEVVVRRDRTPPRGPVRLTNENIQLDTTWEMVIGEDRNYPGFAILLSYKSLQTLTNSSEQLSSRVVTVSVSNPNTTNLSEPIILTFNHLKSSDANTTCVYWSEDGEGAWSIQGCTSVMSNSTHTVCACTHLSSFALLRGIQENKKHRQLPLVMWVGASVALACVVLSLLMALWCRFISKKHNGGSQPEQHLTL
;
A
#
# COMPACT_ATOMS: atom_id res chain seq x y z
N LEU A 1 -62.45 29.56 -26.58
CA LEU A 1 -63.58 28.77 -26.06
C LEU A 1 -63.34 27.32 -26.47
N TYR A 2 -62.80 26.48 -25.59
CA TYR A 2 -63.56 25.52 -24.74
C TYR A 2 -64.44 24.58 -25.59
N LEU A 3 -64.39 23.24 -25.54
CA LEU A 3 -63.64 22.21 -24.82
C LEU A 3 -64.16 20.88 -25.41
N ALA A 4 -63.31 19.89 -25.70
CA ALA A 4 -63.67 18.47 -25.58
C ALA A 4 -62.39 17.63 -25.50
N LEU A 5 -62.26 16.94 -24.37
CA LEU A 5 -61.16 16.09 -23.90
C LEU A 5 -61.29 14.63 -24.43
N PRO A 6 -60.32 13.73 -24.14
CA PRO A 6 -59.82 12.68 -25.04
C PRO A 6 -60.48 11.31 -24.81
N LEU A 7 -60.38 10.42 -25.80
CA LEU A 7 -60.57 8.98 -25.59
C LEU A 7 -59.20 8.30 -25.60
N GLU A 8 -59.00 7.54 -24.53
CA GLU A 8 -57.77 6.97 -24.01
C GLU A 8 -57.13 5.95 -24.95
N GLY A 9 -55.97 6.30 -25.49
CA GLY A 9 -54.96 5.32 -25.91
C GLY A 9 -53.86 5.32 -24.86
N ILE A 10 -53.90 4.36 -23.93
CA ILE A 10 -52.83 4.15 -22.96
C ILE A 10 -51.56 3.84 -23.75
N ILE A 11 -50.63 4.78 -23.80
CA ILE A 11 -49.25 4.51 -24.21
C ILE A 11 -48.69 3.55 -23.15
N PRO A 12 -48.34 2.29 -23.48
CA PRO A 12 -47.74 1.41 -22.48
C PRO A 12 -46.43 2.07 -22.01
N PRO A 13 -46.12 2.05 -20.70
CA PRO A 13 -44.89 2.65 -20.20
C PRO A 13 -43.71 1.97 -20.88
N LEU A 14 -42.95 2.73 -21.67
CA LEU A 14 -41.67 2.27 -22.20
C LEU A 14 -40.71 2.17 -21.01
N CYS A 15 -40.47 0.96 -20.51
CA CYS A 15 -39.34 0.77 -19.63
C CYS A 15 -38.03 0.94 -20.43
N GLN A 16 -36.95 1.43 -19.80
CA GLN A 16 -35.64 1.55 -20.45
C GLN A 16 -35.21 0.23 -21.08
N THR A 17 -34.43 0.26 -22.16
CA THR A 17 -33.89 -0.94 -22.85
C THR A 17 -33.37 -1.95 -21.82
N GLY A 18 -34.10 -3.07 -21.66
CA GLY A 18 -33.85 -4.08 -20.63
C GLY A 18 -35.01 -4.41 -19.69
N TYR A 19 -36.16 -3.73 -19.77
CA TYR A 19 -37.33 -3.93 -18.89
C TYR A 19 -38.66 -4.05 -19.68
N GLU A 20 -39.59 -4.91 -19.24
CA GLU A 20 -40.99 -5.02 -19.73
C GLU A 20 -41.94 -5.28 -18.55
N ILE A 21 -43.23 -5.01 -18.79
CA ILE A 21 -44.27 -4.76 -17.78
C ILE A 21 -44.64 -6.04 -17.01
N ALA A 22 -44.54 -6.03 -15.67
CA ALA A 22 -44.88 -7.17 -14.82
C ALA A 22 -46.39 -7.52 -14.82
N ASN A 23 -47.28 -6.53 -15.02
CA ASN A 23 -48.72 -6.67 -15.26
C ASN A 23 -49.32 -5.35 -15.79
N ILE A 24 -50.42 -5.43 -16.55
CA ILE A 24 -51.12 -4.23 -17.08
C ILE A 24 -51.67 -3.40 -15.89
N GLY A 25 -50.89 -2.41 -15.44
CA GLY A 25 -51.23 -1.51 -14.32
C GLY A 25 -50.14 -1.33 -13.25
N SER A 26 -49.08 -2.15 -13.24
CA SER A 26 -47.96 -2.04 -12.29
C SER A 26 -46.65 -1.88 -13.05
N GLY A 27 -45.93 -0.79 -12.81
CA GLY A 27 -44.71 -0.40 -13.53
C GLY A 27 -43.55 -1.41 -13.45
N CYS A 28 -42.44 -1.06 -14.11
CA CYS A 28 -41.22 -1.88 -14.19
C CYS A 28 -40.72 -2.23 -12.77
N SER A 29 -40.72 -3.51 -12.40
CA SER A 29 -40.23 -3.99 -11.10
C SER A 29 -38.75 -4.40 -11.19
N ASP A 30 -38.00 -4.11 -10.14
CA ASP A 30 -36.69 -4.69 -9.90
C ASP A 30 -36.82 -5.61 -8.69
N GLU A 31 -36.98 -6.89 -8.96
CA GLU A 31 -37.16 -7.92 -7.92
C GLU A 31 -35.90 -8.08 -7.05
N CYS A 32 -34.75 -7.56 -7.48
CA CYS A 32 -33.54 -7.51 -6.65
C CYS A 32 -33.52 -6.31 -5.70
N ALA A 33 -34.33 -5.27 -5.96
CA ALA A 33 -34.48 -4.10 -5.09
C ALA A 33 -35.55 -4.30 -4.01
N GLU A 34 -36.50 -5.21 -4.23
CA GLU A 34 -37.57 -5.55 -3.29
C GLU A 34 -37.23 -6.82 -2.50
N TYR A 35 -36.68 -6.66 -1.28
CA TYR A 35 -36.42 -7.74 -0.30
C TYR A 35 -35.33 -8.77 -0.74
N PRO A 36 -34.60 -9.44 0.18
CA PRO A 36 -33.66 -10.50 -0.22
C PRO A 36 -34.43 -11.73 -0.74
N ILE A 37 -34.75 -11.71 -2.04
CA ILE A 37 -35.48 -12.76 -2.76
C ILE A 37 -34.59 -13.98 -3.06
N CYS A 38 -33.28 -13.76 -3.10
CA CYS A 38 -32.26 -14.80 -3.26
C CYS A 38 -31.78 -15.29 -1.88
N GLY A 39 -31.55 -16.60 -1.75
CA GLY A 39 -31.11 -17.21 -0.50
C GLY A 39 -29.70 -16.77 -0.06
N ASN A 40 -29.27 -17.18 1.14
CA ASN A 40 -27.93 -16.86 1.65
C ASN A 40 -26.82 -17.30 0.67
N HIS A 41 -25.72 -16.53 0.63
CA HIS A 41 -24.57 -16.77 -0.24
C HIS A 41 -24.89 -16.77 -1.75
N SER A 42 -25.84 -15.94 -2.17
CA SER A 42 -26.19 -15.75 -3.58
C SER A 42 -26.37 -14.27 -3.92
N THR A 43 -26.22 -13.95 -5.20
CA THR A 43 -26.39 -12.62 -5.77
C THR A 43 -27.59 -12.63 -6.71
N CYS A 44 -28.47 -11.64 -6.56
CA CYS A 44 -29.61 -11.43 -7.43
C CYS A 44 -29.20 -10.67 -8.68
N PHE A 45 -29.64 -11.16 -9.84
CA PHE A 45 -29.48 -10.52 -11.13
C PHE A 45 -30.86 -10.31 -11.72
N ASN A 46 -31.25 -9.05 -11.85
CA ASN A 46 -32.50 -8.70 -12.49
C ASN A 46 -32.41 -8.93 -14.00
N THR A 47 -33.49 -9.40 -14.60
CA THR A 47 -33.59 -9.68 -16.04
C THR A 47 -34.90 -9.14 -16.59
N LEU A 48 -35.04 -9.13 -17.92
CA LEU A 48 -36.26 -8.66 -18.56
C LEU A 48 -37.47 -9.54 -18.14
N GLY A 49 -38.37 -8.99 -17.32
CA GLY A 49 -39.61 -9.65 -16.88
C GLY A 49 -39.43 -10.76 -15.84
N SER A 50 -38.25 -10.90 -15.24
CA SER A 50 -37.92 -11.90 -14.22
C SER A 50 -36.61 -11.54 -13.53
N TYR A 51 -36.18 -12.31 -12.55
CA TYR A 51 -34.84 -12.28 -11.99
C TYR A 51 -34.24 -13.68 -12.00
N HIS A 52 -32.95 -13.77 -11.71
CA HIS A 52 -32.31 -15.02 -11.33
C HIS A 52 -31.26 -14.78 -10.26
N CYS A 53 -31.08 -15.78 -9.41
CA CYS A 53 -30.07 -15.83 -8.36
C CYS A 53 -28.92 -16.72 -8.84
N ARG A 54 -27.69 -16.30 -8.52
CA ARG A 54 -26.47 -17.07 -8.77
C ARG A 54 -25.69 -17.20 -7.46
N CYS A 55 -25.17 -18.39 -7.17
CA CYS A 55 -24.31 -18.56 -5.99
C CYS A 55 -23.06 -17.68 -6.07
N GLN A 56 -22.64 -17.18 -4.91
CA GLN A 56 -21.35 -16.50 -4.76
C GLN A 56 -20.19 -17.49 -5.02
N PRO A 57 -18.99 -17.01 -5.39
CA PRO A 57 -17.81 -17.88 -5.48
C PRO A 57 -17.60 -18.71 -4.21
N GLY A 58 -17.19 -19.97 -4.35
CA GLY A 58 -17.06 -20.92 -3.24
C GLY A 58 -18.35 -21.63 -2.84
N PHE A 59 -19.48 -21.33 -3.49
CA PHE A 59 -20.76 -21.99 -3.26
C PHE A 59 -21.34 -22.56 -4.54
N LYS A 60 -22.05 -23.67 -4.42
CA LYS A 60 -22.80 -24.32 -5.51
C LYS A 60 -24.23 -24.59 -5.09
N SER A 61 -25.12 -24.63 -6.07
CA SER A 61 -26.49 -25.10 -5.95
C SER A 61 -26.70 -26.25 -6.94
N ARG A 62 -27.80 -26.99 -6.80
CA ARG A 62 -28.17 -28.01 -7.79
C ARG A 62 -28.43 -27.40 -9.18
N ILE A 63 -28.82 -26.13 -9.23
CA ILE A 63 -29.19 -25.41 -10.45
C ILE A 63 -28.45 -24.07 -10.48
N THR A 64 -27.64 -23.83 -11.52
CA THR A 64 -26.77 -22.66 -11.67
C THR A 64 -27.51 -21.32 -11.55
N TYR A 65 -28.76 -21.28 -11.99
CA TYR A 65 -29.65 -20.13 -11.90
C TYR A 65 -30.97 -20.55 -11.27
N PHE A 66 -31.35 -19.91 -10.18
CA PHE A 66 -32.59 -20.23 -9.45
C PHE A 66 -33.35 -18.96 -9.12
N THR A 67 -34.66 -19.07 -8.91
CA THR A 67 -35.54 -17.92 -8.72
C THR A 67 -36.12 -17.84 -7.31
N SER A 68 -35.66 -18.65 -6.35
CA SER A 68 -36.18 -18.58 -4.98
C SER A 68 -35.13 -18.95 -3.93
N ALA A 69 -35.34 -18.53 -2.68
CA ALA A 69 -34.47 -18.87 -1.56
C ALA A 69 -34.25 -20.39 -1.36
N ASP A 70 -35.18 -21.23 -1.85
CA ASP A 70 -35.12 -22.69 -1.76
C ASP A 70 -34.04 -23.32 -2.65
N GLY A 71 -33.49 -22.57 -3.62
CA GLY A 71 -32.35 -23.00 -4.43
C GLY A 71 -31.03 -23.13 -3.67
N GLY A 72 -30.99 -22.63 -2.42
CA GLY A 72 -29.99 -22.87 -1.37
C GLY A 72 -28.56 -23.11 -1.83
N CYS A 73 -27.75 -22.04 -1.88
CA CYS A 73 -26.31 -22.18 -2.13
C CYS A 73 -25.65 -22.91 -0.96
N ILE A 74 -25.05 -24.05 -1.26
CA ILE A 74 -24.25 -24.84 -0.33
C ILE A 74 -22.77 -24.61 -0.61
N ASP A 75 -21.98 -24.74 0.44
CA ASP A 75 -20.53 -24.67 0.37
C ASP A 75 -19.98 -25.70 -0.64
N ILE A 76 -19.00 -25.31 -1.45
CA ILE A 76 -18.20 -26.27 -2.20
C ILE A 76 -17.19 -26.85 -1.21
N ASP A 77 -17.05 -28.18 -1.18
CA ASP A 77 -15.99 -28.82 -0.40
C ASP A 77 -14.83 -29.09 -1.35
N GLU A 78 -13.94 -28.11 -1.55
CA GLU A 78 -12.84 -28.24 -2.50
C GLU A 78 -11.85 -29.34 -2.09
N CYS A 79 -11.72 -29.60 -0.78
CA CYS A 79 -10.90 -30.68 -0.26
C CYS A 79 -11.49 -32.07 -0.56
N GLY A 80 -12.83 -32.17 -0.52
CA GLY A 80 -13.57 -33.36 -0.91
C GLY A 80 -13.59 -33.59 -2.43
N GLU A 81 -13.65 -32.51 -3.22
CA GLU A 81 -13.64 -32.59 -4.69
C GLU A 81 -12.23 -32.84 -5.26
N ASN A 82 -11.20 -32.27 -4.66
CA ASN A 82 -9.81 -32.45 -5.09
C ASN A 82 -8.85 -32.62 -3.90
N ILE A 83 -8.60 -33.88 -3.53
CA ILE A 83 -7.68 -34.24 -2.45
C ILE A 83 -6.22 -33.77 -2.69
N HIS A 84 -5.84 -33.45 -3.92
CA HIS A 84 -4.50 -33.00 -4.29
C HIS A 84 -4.41 -31.49 -4.55
N ILE A 85 -5.44 -30.73 -4.19
CA ILE A 85 -5.50 -29.28 -4.44
C ILE A 85 -4.34 -28.53 -3.78
N CYS A 86 -3.84 -29.01 -2.63
CA CYS A 86 -2.70 -28.47 -1.91
C CYS A 86 -1.33 -29.00 -2.36
N GLY A 87 -1.31 -29.95 -3.30
CA GLY A 87 -0.10 -30.66 -3.71
C GLY A 87 0.36 -31.71 -2.68
N LYS A 88 1.49 -32.35 -2.96
CA LYS A 88 2.04 -33.46 -2.14
C LYS A 88 2.53 -33.04 -0.75
N TRP A 89 2.76 -31.75 -0.53
CA TRP A 89 3.38 -31.20 0.68
C TRP A 89 2.42 -30.37 1.53
N GLY A 90 1.12 -30.48 1.27
CA GLY A 90 0.08 -29.75 1.98
C GLY A 90 -1.12 -30.62 2.35
N THR A 91 -1.76 -30.26 3.46
CA THR A 91 -3.04 -30.85 3.90
C THR A 91 -4.15 -29.84 3.60
N CYS A 92 -5.20 -30.28 2.92
CA CYS A 92 -6.36 -29.43 2.60
C CYS A 92 -7.32 -29.34 3.79
N HIS A 93 -7.85 -28.14 4.00
CA HIS A 93 -8.87 -27.86 5.01
C HIS A 93 -9.99 -27.00 4.40
N ASN A 94 -11.21 -27.55 4.39
CA ASN A 94 -12.37 -26.87 3.85
C ASN A 94 -12.90 -25.80 4.82
N ILE A 95 -13.30 -24.64 4.31
CA ILE A 95 -13.94 -23.56 5.07
C ILE A 95 -15.16 -23.04 4.30
N LYS A 96 -16.08 -22.35 4.96
CA LYS A 96 -17.26 -21.84 4.24
C LYS A 96 -16.86 -20.80 3.19
N GLY A 97 -17.14 -21.08 1.93
CA GLY A 97 -16.87 -20.28 0.75
C GLY A 97 -15.46 -20.44 0.18
N SER A 98 -14.61 -21.33 0.71
CA SER A 98 -13.24 -21.54 0.21
C SER A 98 -12.55 -22.76 0.87
N TYR A 99 -11.26 -22.94 0.61
CA TYR A 99 -10.40 -23.89 1.30
C TYR A 99 -9.04 -23.27 1.57
N TRP A 100 -8.24 -23.94 2.38
CA TRP A 100 -6.83 -23.58 2.57
C TRP A 100 -5.94 -24.80 2.71
N CYS A 101 -4.67 -24.59 2.43
CA CYS A 101 -3.65 -25.62 2.40
C CYS A 101 -2.65 -25.42 3.53
N SER A 102 -2.68 -26.29 4.53
CA SER A 102 -1.67 -26.37 5.58
C SER A 102 -0.41 -27.03 5.03
N CYS A 103 0.63 -26.24 4.76
CA CYS A 103 1.90 -26.77 4.28
C CYS A 103 2.68 -27.49 5.40
N LEU A 104 3.37 -28.57 5.03
CA LEU A 104 4.34 -29.22 5.91
C LEU A 104 5.48 -28.24 6.22
N GLN A 105 6.21 -28.51 7.31
CA GLN A 105 7.38 -27.73 7.66
C GLN A 105 8.36 -27.70 6.48
N GLY A 106 8.86 -26.50 6.14
CA GLY A 106 9.73 -26.31 4.98
C GLY A 106 9.04 -25.96 3.67
N PHE A 107 7.71 -25.88 3.66
CA PHE A 107 6.90 -25.55 2.50
C PHE A 107 5.99 -24.36 2.78
N HIS A 108 5.62 -23.63 1.74
CA HIS A 108 4.79 -22.43 1.80
C HIS A 108 3.86 -22.37 0.57
N ASN A 109 2.72 -21.70 0.67
CA ASN A 109 1.80 -21.54 -0.45
C ASN A 109 2.33 -20.51 -1.46
N GLU A 110 2.35 -20.84 -2.74
CA GLU A 110 2.72 -19.86 -3.78
C GLU A 110 1.64 -18.76 -3.93
N GLY A 111 1.78 -17.67 -3.18
CA GLY A 111 0.81 -16.57 -3.14
C GLY A 111 -0.17 -16.69 -1.97
N ASP A 112 -1.41 -17.09 -2.25
CA ASP A 112 -2.49 -17.21 -1.25
C ASP A 112 -2.57 -18.64 -0.65
N ILE A 113 -3.22 -18.80 0.50
CA ILE A 113 -3.34 -20.08 1.22
C ILE A 113 -4.07 -21.19 0.49
N SER A 114 -4.85 -20.82 -0.52
CA SER A 114 -5.55 -21.74 -1.42
C SER A 114 -4.59 -22.31 -2.48
N SER A 115 -3.38 -21.74 -2.62
CA SER A 115 -2.34 -22.22 -3.51
C SER A 115 -1.65 -23.48 -2.99
N LYS A 116 -1.04 -24.21 -3.92
CA LYS A 116 -0.23 -25.40 -3.65
C LYS A 116 0.98 -25.05 -2.80
N CYS A 117 1.36 -25.99 -1.94
CA CYS A 117 2.57 -25.90 -1.15
C CYS A 117 3.81 -26.15 -2.02
N VAL A 118 4.69 -25.15 -2.08
CA VAL A 118 5.98 -25.17 -2.76
C VAL A 118 7.13 -25.11 -1.75
N GLU A 119 8.33 -25.49 -2.18
CA GLU A 119 9.53 -25.43 -1.35
C GLU A 119 9.88 -23.98 -0.99
N LEU A 120 10.45 -23.76 0.20
CA LEU A 120 10.91 -22.44 0.61
C LEU A 120 12.02 -21.94 -0.33
N ASN A 121 11.81 -20.75 -0.90
CA ASN A 121 12.85 -20.09 -1.66
C ASN A 121 13.87 -19.43 -0.71
N CYS A 122 15.05 -20.03 -0.59
CA CYS A 122 16.14 -19.52 0.26
C CYS A 122 17.16 -18.63 -0.48
N ASP A 123 16.99 -18.40 -1.79
CA ASP A 123 17.87 -17.55 -2.59
C ASP A 123 17.91 -16.07 -2.17
N PRO A 124 16.83 -15.47 -1.65
CA PRO A 124 16.86 -14.11 -1.10
C PRO A 124 17.87 -13.93 0.06
N TYR A 125 18.29 -15.02 0.70
CA TYR A 125 19.29 -15.02 1.77
C TYR A 125 20.70 -15.39 1.28
N ALA A 126 20.89 -15.60 -0.02
CA ALA A 126 22.21 -15.82 -0.57
C ALA A 126 23.08 -14.56 -0.44
N THR A 127 24.33 -14.73 -0.01
CA THR A 127 25.32 -13.66 -0.02
C THR A 127 25.62 -13.28 -1.47
N GLN A 128 25.24 -12.08 -1.91
CA GLN A 128 25.45 -11.59 -3.29
C GLN A 128 26.61 -10.60 -3.42
N SER A 129 27.49 -10.51 -2.43
CA SER A 129 28.45 -9.42 -2.33
C SER A 129 29.85 -9.75 -2.85
N THR A 130 30.41 -8.83 -3.64
CA THR A 130 31.84 -8.65 -3.78
C THR A 130 32.39 -7.95 -2.52
N PRO A 131 33.65 -8.19 -2.11
CA PRO A 131 34.19 -7.73 -0.80
C PRO A 131 34.15 -6.21 -0.54
N GLU A 132 33.92 -5.39 -1.56
CA GLU A 132 33.95 -3.91 -1.46
C GLU A 132 32.59 -3.27 -1.10
N GLN A 133 31.48 -4.04 -1.09
CA GLN A 133 30.13 -3.46 -0.87
C GLN A 133 29.42 -3.96 0.39
N THR A 134 29.94 -4.97 1.08
CA THR A 134 29.25 -5.54 2.24
C THR A 134 29.62 -4.92 3.57
N LEU A 135 28.60 -4.63 4.37
CA LEU A 135 28.79 -4.18 5.74
C LEU A 135 29.19 -5.37 6.63
N PRO A 136 30.19 -5.21 7.52
CA PRO A 136 30.58 -6.24 8.48
C PRO A 136 29.39 -6.77 9.28
N GLY A 137 29.24 -8.11 9.31
CA GLY A 137 28.15 -8.80 10.01
C GLY A 137 26.94 -9.10 9.14
N PHE A 138 26.77 -8.43 8.00
CA PHE A 138 25.63 -8.64 7.10
C PHE A 138 25.67 -10.00 6.40
N ASP A 139 26.82 -10.37 5.83
CA ASP A 139 27.02 -11.68 5.20
C ASP A 139 26.87 -12.83 6.21
N SER A 140 27.28 -12.60 7.46
CA SER A 140 27.10 -13.57 8.53
C SER A 140 25.61 -13.77 8.84
N LEU A 141 24.82 -12.70 8.95
CA LEU A 141 23.38 -12.79 9.13
C LEU A 141 22.70 -13.51 7.96
N LEU A 142 23.01 -13.12 6.72
CA LEU A 142 22.45 -13.74 5.52
C LEU A 142 22.77 -15.24 5.45
N SER A 143 24.03 -15.61 5.75
CA SER A 143 24.44 -17.02 5.81
C SER A 143 23.67 -17.79 6.90
N LEU A 144 23.47 -17.20 8.08
CA LEU A 144 22.69 -17.82 9.15
C LEU A 144 21.21 -18.02 8.76
N LEU A 145 20.60 -17.01 8.13
CA LEU A 145 19.23 -17.08 7.63
C LEU A 145 19.08 -18.12 6.52
N ARG A 146 20.02 -18.16 5.58
CA ARG A 146 20.04 -19.14 4.49
C ARG A 146 20.14 -20.56 5.04
N ASN A 147 21.08 -20.80 5.95
CA ASN A 147 21.24 -22.12 6.57
C ASN A 147 19.99 -22.54 7.34
N ASN A 148 19.37 -21.61 8.08
CA ASN A 148 18.13 -21.89 8.79
C ASN A 148 16.95 -22.16 7.84
N CYS A 149 16.83 -21.37 6.76
CA CYS A 149 15.85 -21.58 5.70
C CYS A 149 16.01 -22.96 5.03
N LEU A 150 17.25 -23.37 4.71
CA LEU A 150 17.54 -24.69 4.13
C LEU A 150 17.20 -25.83 5.10
N VAL A 151 17.45 -25.66 6.40
CA VAL A 151 17.04 -26.62 7.43
C VAL A 151 15.51 -26.76 7.48
N LEU A 152 14.78 -25.64 7.38
CA LEU A 152 13.33 -25.68 7.27
C LEU A 152 12.91 -26.43 5.99
N SER A 153 13.46 -26.05 4.83
CA SER A 153 13.13 -26.62 3.52
C SER A 153 13.38 -28.13 3.42
N ASN A 154 14.39 -28.67 4.10
CA ASN A 154 14.79 -30.09 4.02
C ASN A 154 14.12 -30.99 5.07
N SER A 155 13.15 -30.50 5.85
CA SER A 155 12.60 -31.23 7.01
C SER A 155 11.74 -32.47 6.68
N SER A 156 11.79 -33.00 5.45
CA SER A 156 11.16 -34.26 5.07
C SER A 156 12.01 -35.52 5.34
N GLY A 157 13.02 -35.52 6.24
CA GLY A 157 13.79 -36.77 6.45
C GLY A 157 14.88 -36.91 7.52
N LEU A 158 15.30 -35.89 8.28
CA LEU A 158 16.31 -36.11 9.34
C LEU A 158 15.92 -35.46 10.67
N ALA A 159 15.46 -36.30 11.60
CA ALA A 159 15.49 -36.03 13.03
C ALA A 159 16.96 -35.86 13.46
N GLY A 160 17.43 -34.61 13.56
CA GLY A 160 18.79 -34.31 14.05
C GLY A 160 19.38 -32.96 13.67
N ALA A 161 18.82 -32.21 12.72
CA ALA A 161 19.33 -30.88 12.38
C ALA A 161 18.83 -29.84 13.39
N THR A 162 19.68 -29.44 14.35
CA THR A 162 19.38 -28.35 15.28
C THR A 162 19.52 -27.00 14.56
N GLY A 163 18.49 -26.60 13.81
CA GLY A 163 18.35 -25.20 13.39
C GLY A 163 18.29 -24.27 14.61
N MET A 164 18.78 -23.05 14.49
CA MET A 164 18.56 -22.01 15.51
C MET A 164 17.06 -21.76 15.70
N THR A 165 16.66 -21.48 16.93
CA THR A 165 15.28 -21.09 17.24
C THR A 165 14.98 -19.69 16.73
N GLY A 166 13.70 -19.39 16.50
CA GLY A 166 13.26 -18.04 16.09
C GLY A 166 13.77 -16.94 17.03
N GLU A 167 13.75 -17.18 18.35
CA GLU A 167 14.20 -16.19 19.34
C GLU A 167 15.70 -15.86 19.21
N VAL A 168 16.52 -16.88 18.95
CA VAL A 168 17.96 -16.69 18.72
C VAL A 168 18.19 -15.90 17.43
N LEU A 169 17.48 -16.24 16.35
CA LEU A 169 17.58 -15.50 15.09
C LEU A 169 17.13 -14.05 15.23
N LEU A 170 16.04 -13.79 15.98
CA LEU A 170 15.54 -12.44 16.25
C LEU A 170 16.57 -11.61 17.02
N THR A 171 17.25 -12.24 17.99
CA THR A 171 18.34 -11.61 18.76
C THR A 171 19.54 -11.29 17.87
N VAL A 172 19.93 -12.20 16.98
CA VAL A 172 21.02 -11.97 16.02
C VAL A 172 20.66 -10.82 15.07
N LEU A 173 19.42 -10.79 14.55
CA LEU A 173 18.94 -9.69 13.71
C LEU A 173 19.01 -8.34 14.44
N ALA A 174 18.55 -8.26 15.69
CA ALA A 174 18.61 -7.04 16.49
C ALA A 174 20.05 -6.58 16.78
N ASN A 175 20.98 -7.52 17.01
CA ASN A 175 22.38 -7.17 17.22
C ASN A 175 23.08 -6.72 15.93
N VAL A 176 22.77 -7.34 14.80
CA VAL A 176 23.34 -6.95 13.50
C VAL A 176 22.83 -5.56 13.10
N THR A 177 21.55 -5.29 13.27
CA THR A 177 20.98 -3.95 13.04
C THR A 177 21.62 -2.87 13.93
N ASP A 178 21.99 -3.19 15.18
CA ASP A 178 22.76 -2.29 16.06
C ASP A 178 24.15 -1.95 15.51
N VAL A 179 24.89 -2.95 15.02
CA VAL A 179 26.24 -2.74 14.45
C VAL A 179 26.17 -1.86 13.20
N LEU A 180 25.17 -2.08 12.35
CA LEU A 180 25.00 -1.36 11.09
C LEU A 180 24.64 0.12 11.33
N GLN A 181 23.86 0.41 12.37
CA GLN A 181 23.58 1.80 12.79
C GLN A 181 24.85 2.56 13.21
N LEU A 182 25.85 1.88 13.78
CA LEU A 182 27.10 2.52 14.21
C LEU A 182 28.06 2.83 13.05
N GLN A 183 28.14 1.95 12.05
CA GLN A 183 29.04 2.12 10.91
C GLN A 183 28.60 3.23 9.94
N SER A 184 27.30 3.56 9.93
CA SER A 184 26.75 4.68 9.20
C SER A 184 27.25 6.05 9.68
N ASN A 185 27.65 6.16 10.94
CA ASN A 185 27.85 7.47 11.57
C ASN A 185 29.17 8.17 11.15
N GLY A 186 29.99 7.50 10.32
CA GLY A 186 31.33 7.97 9.90
C GLY A 186 31.50 8.26 8.40
N GLN A 187 30.54 7.91 7.54
CA GLN A 187 30.57 8.19 6.10
C GLN A 187 29.15 8.56 5.67
N GLY A 188 28.99 9.71 5.01
CA GLY A 188 27.69 10.23 4.57
C GLY A 188 26.79 9.14 3.99
N GLY A 189 25.53 9.11 4.44
CA GLY A 189 24.56 8.05 4.16
C GLY A 189 24.53 7.65 2.69
N ASN A 190 24.89 6.41 2.41
CA ASN A 190 24.71 5.81 1.09
C ASN A 190 23.32 5.15 1.07
N SER A 191 22.39 5.72 0.30
CA SER A 191 20.99 5.26 0.23
C SER A 191 20.88 3.77 -0.06
N SER A 192 21.78 3.25 -0.90
CA SER A 192 21.88 1.82 -1.23
C SER A 192 22.09 0.94 0.01
N LYS A 193 22.91 1.36 0.98
CA LYS A 193 23.14 0.61 2.23
C LYS A 193 21.92 0.62 3.15
N VAL A 194 21.16 1.72 3.16
CA VAL A 194 19.90 1.83 3.92
C VAL A 194 18.85 0.90 3.32
N THR A 195 18.66 0.97 2.00
CA THR A 195 17.74 0.10 1.28
C THR A 195 18.09 -1.38 1.49
N MET A 196 19.37 -1.73 1.41
CA MET A 196 19.85 -3.09 1.69
C MET A 196 19.54 -3.52 3.13
N LEU A 197 19.76 -2.65 4.12
CA LEU A 197 19.43 -2.91 5.53
C LEU A 197 17.93 -3.15 5.72
N LEU A 198 17.09 -2.21 5.27
CA LEU A 198 15.64 -2.25 5.50
C LEU A 198 15.02 -3.48 4.82
N ARG A 199 15.40 -3.74 3.56
CA ARG A 199 14.95 -4.91 2.80
C ARG A 199 15.37 -6.22 3.47
N THR A 200 16.62 -6.33 3.91
CA THR A 200 17.09 -7.54 4.57
C THR A 200 16.42 -7.74 5.92
N VAL A 201 16.18 -6.68 6.68
CA VAL A 201 15.42 -6.77 7.94
C VAL A 201 14.01 -7.29 7.66
N GLU A 202 13.29 -6.72 6.69
CA GLU A 202 11.95 -7.18 6.32
C GLU A 202 11.94 -8.67 5.91
N ASN A 203 12.83 -9.06 5.00
CA ASN A 203 12.95 -10.46 4.56
C ASN A 203 13.30 -11.41 5.72
N SER A 204 14.22 -11.00 6.59
CA SER A 204 14.61 -11.79 7.77
C SER A 204 13.42 -12.04 8.69
N ILE A 205 12.62 -11.01 8.94
CA ILE A 205 11.47 -11.09 9.84
C ILE A 205 10.44 -12.10 9.32
N ARG A 206 10.16 -12.09 8.01
CA ARG A 206 9.21 -13.04 7.40
C ARG A 206 9.63 -14.50 7.58
N LEU A 207 10.94 -14.77 7.67
CA LEU A 207 11.47 -16.11 7.99
C LEU A 207 11.47 -16.40 9.51
N ILE A 208 11.75 -15.40 10.34
CA ILE A 208 11.96 -15.57 11.78
C ILE A 208 10.63 -15.62 12.54
N ALA A 209 9.69 -14.73 12.24
CA ALA A 209 8.48 -14.53 13.03
C ALA A 209 7.61 -15.80 13.15
N PRO A 210 7.40 -16.62 12.09
CA PRO A 210 6.67 -17.88 12.23
C PRO A 210 7.35 -18.92 13.13
N GLN A 211 8.65 -18.78 13.39
CA GLN A 211 9.45 -19.69 14.22
C GLN A 211 9.53 -19.27 15.68
N LEU A 212 9.01 -18.09 16.05
CA LEU A 212 8.95 -17.65 17.43
C LEU A 212 8.01 -18.57 18.21
N ARG A 213 8.34 -18.83 19.48
CA ARG A 213 7.57 -19.73 20.36
C ARG A 213 6.65 -18.97 21.30
N GLU A 214 7.07 -17.79 21.71
CA GLU A 214 6.24 -16.91 22.52
C GLU A 214 5.17 -16.23 21.65
N ASN A 215 4.08 -15.79 22.27
CA ASN A 215 3.06 -14.99 21.58
C ASN A 215 3.46 -13.52 21.48
N VAL A 216 4.36 -13.06 22.35
CA VAL A 216 4.93 -11.72 22.33
C VAL A 216 6.42 -11.84 22.62
N SER A 217 7.25 -11.43 21.65
CA SER A 217 8.70 -11.37 21.81
C SER A 217 9.15 -9.92 21.75
N ARG A 218 9.92 -9.50 22.75
CA ARG A 218 10.47 -8.13 22.85
C ARG A 218 11.98 -8.19 22.94
N ILE A 219 12.65 -7.46 22.05
CA ILE A 219 14.11 -7.31 22.08
C ILE A 219 14.43 -5.82 22.18
N ASN A 220 15.29 -5.47 23.13
CA ASN A 220 15.73 -4.11 23.33
C ASN A 220 17.26 -4.11 23.41
N THR A 221 17.90 -3.58 22.38
CA THR A 221 19.35 -3.44 22.28
C THR A 221 19.75 -1.97 22.48
N ARG A 222 21.01 -1.62 22.23
CA ARG A 222 21.48 -0.24 22.41
C ARG A 222 20.86 0.68 21.35
N HIS A 223 20.70 0.22 20.12
CA HIS A 223 20.24 1.02 19.00
C HIS A 223 18.96 0.51 18.32
N THR A 224 18.41 -0.62 18.74
CA THR A 224 17.26 -1.25 18.10
C THR A 224 16.27 -1.71 19.17
N GLU A 225 14.98 -1.57 18.87
CA GLU A 225 13.90 -2.07 19.70
C GLU A 225 12.93 -2.81 18.80
N VAL A 226 12.59 -4.04 19.18
CA VAL A 226 11.75 -4.93 18.40
C VAL A 226 10.62 -5.42 19.30
N GLU A 227 9.39 -5.26 18.84
CA GLU A 227 8.23 -5.93 19.42
C GLU A 227 7.57 -6.77 18.32
N VAL A 228 7.45 -8.07 18.57
CA VAL A 228 6.76 -9.01 17.69
C VAL A 228 5.59 -9.61 18.45
N VAL A 229 4.41 -9.56 17.85
CA VAL A 229 3.24 -10.29 18.33
C VAL A 229 2.97 -11.41 17.34
N VAL A 230 2.94 -12.64 17.83
CA VAL A 230 2.58 -13.84 17.08
C VAL A 230 1.30 -14.40 17.69
N ARG A 231 0.33 -14.69 16.84
CA ARG A 231 -0.89 -15.40 17.21
C ARG A 231 -0.94 -16.69 16.45
N ARG A 232 -1.33 -17.76 17.13
CA ARG A 232 -1.51 -19.10 16.54
C ARG A 232 -2.95 -19.58 16.65
N ASP A 233 -3.82 -18.74 17.23
CA ASP A 233 -5.24 -19.03 17.42
C ASP A 233 -5.98 -18.74 16.11
N ARG A 234 -6.95 -19.61 15.79
CA ARG A 234 -7.75 -19.60 14.55
C ARG A 234 -8.92 -18.62 14.60
N THR A 235 -9.06 -17.88 15.70
CA THR A 235 -10.08 -16.83 15.83
C THR A 235 -9.39 -15.47 15.96
N PRO A 236 -9.63 -14.52 15.02
CA PRO A 236 -9.15 -13.16 15.17
C PRO A 236 -9.68 -12.59 16.50
N PRO A 237 -8.81 -12.09 17.40
CA PRO A 237 -9.24 -11.43 18.61
C PRO A 237 -10.16 -10.26 18.29
N ARG A 238 -11.19 -10.05 19.11
CA ARG A 238 -11.97 -8.82 19.05
C ARG A 238 -11.10 -7.66 19.53
N GLY A 239 -10.81 -6.72 18.65
CA GLY A 239 -10.08 -5.49 18.97
C GLY A 239 -8.86 -5.24 18.08
N PRO A 240 -8.29 -4.02 18.15
CA PRO A 240 -7.16 -3.64 17.31
C PRO A 240 -5.87 -4.36 17.73
N VAL A 241 -5.01 -4.59 16.74
CA VAL A 241 -3.60 -4.94 16.94
C VAL A 241 -2.85 -3.67 17.28
N ARG A 242 -2.36 -3.59 18.53
CA ARG A 242 -1.56 -2.48 19.01
C ARG A 242 -0.17 -2.96 19.39
N LEU A 243 0.86 -2.43 18.71
CA LEU A 243 2.26 -2.57 19.11
C LEU A 243 2.76 -1.20 19.55
N THR A 244 3.53 -1.14 20.65
CA THR A 244 3.93 0.14 21.21
C THR A 244 5.27 0.04 21.92
N ASN A 245 6.08 1.08 21.73
CA ASN A 245 7.23 1.36 22.57
C ASN A 245 7.16 2.81 23.08
N GLU A 246 8.25 3.29 23.70
CA GLU A 246 8.31 4.65 24.26
C GLU A 246 8.19 5.79 23.22
N ASN A 247 8.39 5.51 21.92
CA ASN A 247 8.51 6.53 20.87
C ASN A 247 7.54 6.35 19.69
N ILE A 248 6.95 5.17 19.54
CA ILE A 248 6.02 4.84 18.46
C ILE A 248 4.91 3.92 18.96
N GLN A 249 3.70 4.15 18.47
CA GLN A 249 2.58 3.24 18.57
C GLN A 249 2.05 2.93 17.17
N LEU A 250 1.89 1.64 16.87
CA LEU A 250 1.22 1.12 15.69
C LEU A 250 -0.16 0.62 16.11
N ASP A 251 -1.19 1.11 15.44
CA ASP A 251 -2.57 0.62 15.53
C ASP A 251 -3.02 0.10 14.17
N THR A 252 -3.50 -1.15 14.14
CA THR A 252 -4.03 -1.81 12.95
C THR A 252 -5.09 -2.86 13.31
N THR A 253 -5.72 -3.48 12.32
CA THR A 253 -6.71 -4.56 12.49
C THR A 253 -6.09 -5.95 12.27
N TRP A 254 -6.72 -6.99 12.83
CA TRP A 254 -6.28 -8.38 12.58
C TRP A 254 -6.55 -8.80 11.13
N GLU A 255 -7.60 -8.24 10.53
CA GLU A 255 -7.93 -8.37 9.12
C GLU A 255 -6.79 -7.87 8.23
N MET A 256 -6.11 -6.77 8.59
CA MET A 256 -4.91 -6.31 7.86
C MET A 256 -3.74 -7.28 8.06
N VAL A 257 -3.49 -7.69 9.31
CA VAL A 257 -2.32 -8.49 9.69
C VAL A 257 -2.32 -9.86 9.03
N ILE A 258 -3.48 -10.53 9.02
CA ILE A 258 -3.62 -11.88 8.48
C ILE A 258 -4.12 -11.84 7.03
N GLY A 259 -4.81 -10.78 6.63
CA GLY A 259 -5.44 -10.66 5.31
C GLY A 259 -6.81 -11.35 5.28
N GLU A 260 -7.20 -11.81 4.09
CA GLU A 260 -8.41 -12.65 3.92
C GLU A 260 -8.22 -14.07 4.50
N ASP A 261 -6.97 -14.44 4.76
CA ASP A 261 -6.59 -15.68 5.44
C ASP A 261 -6.90 -15.58 6.95
N ARG A 262 -7.50 -16.61 7.53
CA ARG A 262 -7.81 -16.70 8.97
C ARG A 262 -7.07 -17.85 9.68
N ASN A 263 -6.20 -18.58 8.98
CA ASN A 263 -5.70 -19.88 9.45
C ASN A 263 -4.17 -20.00 9.56
N TYR A 264 -3.38 -19.02 9.11
CA TYR A 264 -1.95 -18.95 9.44
C TYR A 264 -1.72 -18.31 10.82
N PRO A 265 -0.62 -18.62 11.54
CA PRO A 265 -0.24 -17.81 12.69
C PRO A 265 0.06 -16.37 12.25
N GLY A 266 -0.90 -15.48 12.49
CA GLY A 266 -0.75 -14.06 12.20
C GLY A 266 0.37 -13.46 13.03
N PHE A 267 1.27 -12.71 12.39
CA PHE A 267 2.26 -11.93 13.12
C PHE A 267 2.23 -10.47 12.70
N ALA A 268 2.50 -9.59 13.65
CA ALA A 268 2.76 -8.19 13.41
C ALA A 268 4.05 -7.82 14.15
N ILE A 269 4.90 -7.05 13.49
CA ILE A 269 6.15 -6.58 14.06
C ILE A 269 6.26 -5.07 13.98
N LEU A 270 6.84 -4.49 15.02
CA LEU A 270 7.24 -3.10 15.07
C LEU A 270 8.72 -3.06 15.46
N LEU A 271 9.57 -2.69 14.51
CA LEU A 271 11.00 -2.55 14.72
C LEU A 271 11.38 -1.07 14.66
N SER A 272 11.90 -0.53 15.75
CA SER A 272 12.28 0.88 15.91
C SER A 272 13.78 1.04 15.99
N TYR A 273 14.34 1.88 15.13
CA TYR A 273 15.77 2.21 15.11
C TYR A 273 16.03 3.49 15.92
N LYS A 274 16.82 3.38 16.99
CA LYS A 274 17.10 4.50 17.91
C LYS A 274 18.12 5.50 17.35
N SER A 275 18.96 5.10 16.40
CA SER A 275 20.10 5.90 15.93
C SER A 275 20.25 5.94 14.41
N LEU A 276 19.22 5.58 13.63
CA LEU A 276 19.25 5.63 12.17
C LEU A 276 19.24 7.05 11.57
N GLN A 277 19.23 8.09 12.42
CA GLN A 277 19.16 9.50 12.02
C GLN A 277 20.35 9.96 11.16
N THR A 278 21.43 9.19 11.15
CA THR A 278 22.70 9.51 10.48
C THR A 278 22.77 8.99 9.04
N LEU A 279 21.75 8.25 8.59
CA LEU A 279 21.67 7.68 7.25
C LEU A 279 20.93 8.55 6.24
N THR A 280 20.26 9.61 6.69
CA THR A 280 19.56 10.54 5.80
C THR A 280 20.50 11.63 5.34
N ASN A 281 20.29 12.13 4.11
CA ASN A 281 21.09 13.21 3.56
C ASN A 281 20.99 14.43 4.50
N SER A 282 22.08 15.20 4.63
CA SER A 282 22.21 16.37 5.53
C SER A 282 21.09 17.43 5.43
N SER A 283 20.28 17.40 4.37
CA SER A 283 19.13 18.29 4.15
C SER A 283 17.79 17.75 4.69
N GLU A 284 17.70 16.45 5.00
CA GLU A 284 16.47 15.79 5.47
C GLU A 284 16.62 15.40 6.94
N GLN A 285 16.25 16.33 7.82
CA GLN A 285 16.31 16.12 9.26
C GLN A 285 15.10 15.29 9.73
N LEU A 286 15.38 14.11 10.28
CA LEU A 286 14.37 13.28 10.92
C LEU A 286 13.91 13.89 12.25
N SER A 287 12.59 13.95 12.44
CA SER A 287 11.93 14.41 13.68
C SER A 287 11.40 13.26 14.54
N SER A 288 11.55 12.01 14.07
CA SER A 288 11.21 10.79 14.81
C SER A 288 12.32 9.74 14.69
N ARG A 289 12.19 8.64 15.43
CA ARG A 289 12.87 7.39 15.09
C ARG A 289 12.31 6.82 13.79
N VAL A 290 13.14 6.10 13.05
CA VAL A 290 12.69 5.29 11.91
C VAL A 290 12.11 4.00 12.45
N VAL A 291 11.01 3.54 11.85
CA VAL A 291 10.33 2.31 12.27
C VAL A 291 10.00 1.45 11.07
N THR A 292 10.25 0.15 11.12
CA THR A 292 9.82 -0.83 10.10
C THR A 292 8.63 -1.59 10.63
N VAL A 293 7.56 -1.62 9.84
CA VAL A 293 6.35 -2.38 10.13
C VAL A 293 6.23 -3.49 9.10
N SER A 294 6.02 -4.72 9.58
CA SER A 294 5.78 -5.88 8.73
C SER A 294 4.75 -6.80 9.38
N VAL A 295 3.99 -7.52 8.56
CA VAL A 295 2.94 -8.42 9.00
C VAL A 295 2.98 -9.72 8.20
N SER A 296 2.22 -10.72 8.64
CA SER A 296 2.08 -12.00 7.95
C SER A 296 1.47 -11.90 6.55
N ASN A 297 0.50 -11.01 6.35
CA ASN A 297 -0.14 -10.79 5.06
C ASN A 297 0.89 -10.32 4.01
N PRO A 298 1.08 -11.03 2.89
CA PRO A 298 2.02 -10.63 1.85
C PRO A 298 1.50 -9.47 0.98
N ASN A 299 0.19 -9.26 0.92
CA ASN A 299 -0.45 -8.17 0.16
C ASN A 299 -0.43 -6.88 0.98
N THR A 300 0.73 -6.23 1.01
CA THR A 300 1.00 -5.07 1.87
C THR A 300 0.95 -3.74 1.13
N THR A 301 0.62 -3.74 -0.17
CA THR A 301 0.51 -2.54 -1.01
C THR A 301 -0.95 -2.20 -1.24
N ASN A 302 -1.31 -0.91 -1.21
CA ASN A 302 -2.68 -0.42 -1.38
C ASN A 302 -3.70 -1.05 -0.42
N LEU A 303 -3.44 -0.90 0.87
CA LEU A 303 -4.33 -1.34 1.94
C LEU A 303 -5.70 -0.66 1.82
N SER A 304 -6.78 -1.43 1.97
CA SER A 304 -8.16 -0.93 1.99
C SER A 304 -8.44 -0.05 3.21
N GLU A 305 -7.83 -0.38 4.34
CA GLU A 305 -7.82 0.43 5.56
C GLU A 305 -6.38 0.86 5.90
N PRO A 306 -6.14 2.14 6.22
CA PRO A 306 -4.80 2.62 6.53
C PRO A 306 -4.33 2.16 7.91
N ILE A 307 -3.03 1.89 8.04
CA ILE A 307 -2.39 1.74 9.35
C ILE A 307 -2.24 3.10 10.02
N ILE A 308 -2.36 3.13 11.34
CA ILE A 308 -2.19 4.36 12.13
C ILE A 308 -0.88 4.26 12.93
N LEU A 309 0.00 5.22 12.70
CA LEU A 309 1.29 5.34 13.36
C LEU A 309 1.32 6.63 14.18
N THR A 310 1.54 6.53 15.48
CA THR A 310 1.69 7.68 16.37
C THR A 310 3.16 7.82 16.77
N PHE A 311 3.84 8.81 16.20
CA PHE A 311 5.24 9.10 16.43
C PHE A 311 5.41 10.17 17.50
N ASN A 312 6.22 9.89 18.52
CA ASN A 312 6.72 10.91 19.43
C ASN A 312 7.86 11.69 18.77
N HIS A 313 7.82 13.02 18.91
CA HIS A 313 8.85 13.89 18.38
C HIS A 313 10.13 13.74 19.21
N LEU A 314 11.27 13.67 18.53
CA LEU A 314 12.59 13.70 19.18
C LEU A 314 12.82 15.01 19.92
N LYS A 315 12.18 16.10 19.47
CA LYS A 315 12.21 17.43 20.07
C LYS A 315 10.80 18.00 20.13
N SER A 316 10.41 18.52 21.30
CA SER A 316 9.05 18.99 21.64
C SER A 316 8.59 20.28 20.93
N SER A 317 9.18 20.65 19.80
CA SER A 317 8.85 21.87 19.03
C SER A 317 8.60 21.62 17.53
N ASP A 318 8.61 20.36 17.12
CA ASP A 318 8.53 19.96 15.71
C ASP A 318 7.08 19.85 15.23
N ALA A 319 6.28 20.91 15.34
CA ALA A 319 4.86 20.89 14.96
C ALA A 319 4.60 20.85 13.43
N ASN A 320 5.64 21.02 12.61
CA ASN A 320 5.53 20.96 11.15
C ASN A 320 6.35 19.77 10.61
N THR A 321 5.81 18.57 10.81
CA THR A 321 6.42 17.32 10.36
C THR A 321 5.59 16.66 9.28
N THR A 322 6.26 16.02 8.32
CA THR A 322 5.65 15.26 7.25
C THR A 322 5.86 13.77 7.50
N CYS A 323 4.77 13.01 7.42
CA CYS A 323 4.81 11.55 7.42
C CYS A 323 5.44 11.05 6.13
N VAL A 324 6.48 10.23 6.24
CA VAL A 324 7.16 9.63 5.09
C VAL A 324 7.35 8.14 5.27
N TYR A 325 7.50 7.46 4.15
CA TYR A 325 7.93 6.07 4.09
C TYR A 325 9.19 5.95 3.21
N TRP A 326 9.93 4.87 3.38
CA TRP A 326 11.09 4.56 2.55
C TRP A 326 10.64 3.90 1.25
N SER A 327 10.73 4.61 0.13
CA SER A 327 10.59 4.00 -1.19
C SER A 327 11.89 3.31 -1.56
N GLU A 328 11.80 2.09 -2.10
CA GLU A 328 12.95 1.36 -2.64
C GLU A 328 13.21 1.66 -4.13
N ASP A 329 12.52 2.65 -4.71
CA ASP A 329 12.72 3.05 -6.10
C ASP A 329 14.15 3.61 -6.32
N GLY A 330 14.86 3.09 -7.31
CA GLY A 330 16.25 3.48 -7.60
C GLY A 330 17.22 3.00 -6.52
N GLU A 331 17.91 3.94 -5.86
CA GLU A 331 18.80 3.64 -4.70
C GLU A 331 18.06 3.71 -3.35
N GLY A 332 16.77 4.08 -3.38
CA GLY A 332 15.90 4.32 -2.24
C GLY A 332 15.86 5.79 -1.80
N ALA A 333 14.72 6.23 -1.30
CA ALA A 333 14.51 7.60 -0.81
C ALA A 333 13.25 7.72 0.06
N TRP A 334 13.17 8.76 0.90
CA TRP A 334 11.93 9.10 1.59
C TRP A 334 10.87 9.65 0.62
N SER A 335 9.67 9.11 0.70
CA SER A 335 8.51 9.50 -0.09
C SER A 335 7.31 9.81 0.80
N ILE A 336 6.46 10.72 0.34
CA ILE A 336 5.20 11.11 1.00
C ILE A 336 3.98 10.35 0.46
N GLN A 337 4.14 9.61 -0.65
CA GLN A 337 3.01 8.98 -1.34
C GLN A 337 2.34 7.92 -0.47
N GLY A 338 1.01 7.89 -0.43
CA GLY A 338 0.28 6.89 0.36
C GLY A 338 0.40 7.07 1.89
N CYS A 339 0.97 8.17 2.38
CA CYS A 339 1.00 8.52 3.80
C CYS A 339 0.50 9.96 4.00
N THR A 340 -0.33 10.17 5.02
CA THR A 340 -0.90 11.48 5.35
C THR A 340 -0.79 11.76 6.84
N SER A 341 -0.57 13.02 7.21
CA SER A 341 -0.62 13.44 8.61
C SER A 341 -2.07 13.70 9.01
N VAL A 342 -2.57 12.93 9.97
CA VAL A 342 -3.93 13.06 10.51
C VAL A 342 -3.99 14.18 11.53
N MET A 343 -3.00 14.23 12.41
CA MET A 343 -2.81 15.30 13.39
C MET A 343 -1.33 15.45 13.73
N SER A 344 -0.91 16.67 14.07
CA SER A 344 0.43 16.97 14.56
C SER A 344 0.33 18.04 15.63
N ASN A 345 1.08 17.87 16.72
CA ASN A 345 1.22 18.87 17.78
C ASN A 345 2.70 19.01 18.16
N SER A 346 3.00 19.64 19.29
CA SER A 346 4.38 19.87 19.71
C SER A 346 5.12 18.59 20.12
N THR A 347 4.41 17.55 20.58
CA THR A 347 5.01 16.33 21.15
C THR A 347 4.88 15.09 20.28
N HIS A 348 3.86 15.00 19.44
CA HIS A 348 3.63 13.84 18.59
C HIS A 348 2.90 14.18 17.30
N THR A 349 3.05 13.28 16.32
CA THR A 349 2.34 13.30 15.05
C THR A 349 1.74 11.94 14.75
N VAL A 350 0.49 11.94 14.31
CA VAL A 350 -0.25 10.75 13.89
C VAL A 350 -0.27 10.70 12.37
N CYS A 351 0.17 9.57 11.83
CA CYS A 351 0.24 9.29 10.40
C CYS A 351 -0.74 8.18 10.03
N ALA A 352 -1.45 8.34 8.92
CA ALA A 352 -2.25 7.31 8.28
C ALA A 352 -1.60 6.90 6.96
N CYS A 353 -1.23 5.62 6.82
CA CYS A 353 -0.51 5.11 5.64
C CYS A 353 -1.23 3.90 5.03
N THR A 354 -1.28 3.82 3.70
CA THR A 354 -2.02 2.80 2.94
C THR A 354 -1.13 1.68 2.39
N HIS A 355 0.01 1.45 3.02
CA HIS A 355 0.97 0.40 2.68
C HIS A 355 1.83 0.09 3.90
N LEU A 356 2.58 -1.03 3.88
CA LEU A 356 3.61 -1.33 4.87
C LEU A 356 5.00 -1.07 4.29
N SER A 357 5.87 -0.51 5.12
CA SER A 357 7.24 -0.13 4.78
C SER A 357 8.01 0.25 6.06
N SER A 358 9.12 0.94 5.89
CA SER A 358 9.77 1.73 6.94
C SER A 358 9.29 3.17 6.91
N PHE A 359 8.91 3.71 8.07
CA PHE A 359 8.28 5.02 8.23
C PHE A 359 9.09 5.93 9.15
N ALA A 360 8.94 7.23 8.94
CA ALA A 360 9.47 8.25 9.82
C ALA A 360 8.73 9.60 9.68
N LEU A 361 9.09 10.56 10.53
CA LEU A 361 8.75 11.97 10.38
C LEU A 361 9.96 12.74 9.85
N LEU A 362 9.74 13.53 8.80
CA LEU A 362 10.70 14.56 8.36
C LEU A 362 10.24 15.93 8.82
N ARG A 363 11.21 16.74 9.26
CA ARG A 363 10.97 18.15 9.57
C ARG A 363 10.75 18.94 8.29
N GLY A 364 9.59 19.59 8.18
CA GLY A 364 9.21 20.58 7.19
C GLY A 364 10.04 20.59 5.91
N ILE A 365 9.75 19.67 4.98
CA ILE A 365 10.05 19.93 3.58
C ILE A 365 9.11 21.08 3.20
N GLN A 366 9.57 22.33 3.35
CA GLN A 366 8.94 23.47 2.68
C GLN A 366 8.63 23.02 1.25
N GLU A 367 7.42 23.32 0.76
CA GLU A 367 6.89 23.00 -0.58
C GLU A 367 7.74 23.56 -1.76
N ASN A 368 9.05 23.75 -1.61
CA ASN A 368 9.95 24.21 -2.66
C ASN A 368 10.10 23.23 -3.83
N LYS A 369 9.62 21.99 -3.74
CA LYS A 369 9.62 21.07 -4.90
C LYS A 369 8.41 21.23 -5.85
N LYS A 370 7.37 22.00 -5.49
CA LYS A 370 6.20 22.22 -6.37
C LYS A 370 6.39 23.34 -7.42
N HIS A 371 7.55 24.02 -7.43
CA HIS A 371 7.84 25.14 -8.33
C HIS A 371 8.96 24.91 -9.34
N ARG A 372 9.21 23.68 -9.80
CA ARG A 372 10.13 23.47 -10.95
C ARG A 372 9.44 23.54 -12.31
N GLN A 373 8.11 23.48 -12.38
CA GLN A 373 7.35 23.66 -13.64
C GLN A 373 6.69 25.04 -13.82
N LEU A 374 6.55 25.84 -12.75
CA LEU A 374 6.08 27.23 -12.86
C LEU A 374 7.08 28.24 -13.48
N PRO A 375 8.42 28.11 -13.37
CA PRO A 375 9.31 29.12 -13.93
C PRO A 375 9.29 29.14 -15.46
N LEU A 376 9.19 27.99 -16.13
CA LEU A 376 9.23 27.95 -17.61
C LEU A 376 8.06 28.75 -18.23
N VAL A 377 6.84 28.57 -17.71
CA VAL A 377 5.64 29.29 -18.20
C VAL A 377 5.76 30.79 -17.93
N MET A 378 6.28 31.18 -16.76
CA MET A 378 6.53 32.58 -16.40
C MET A 378 7.57 33.24 -17.32
N TRP A 379 8.68 32.54 -17.62
CA TRP A 379 9.75 33.04 -18.50
C TRP A 379 9.30 33.16 -19.96
N VAL A 380 8.52 32.19 -20.46
CA VAL A 380 7.92 32.26 -21.79
C VAL A 380 6.92 33.42 -21.87
N GLY A 381 6.06 33.56 -20.86
CA GLY A 381 5.09 34.66 -20.79
C GLY A 381 5.75 36.04 -20.77
N ALA A 382 6.82 36.21 -19.97
CA ALA A 382 7.57 37.46 -19.92
C ALA A 382 8.26 37.80 -21.26
N SER A 383 8.81 36.79 -21.94
CA SER A 383 9.48 36.96 -23.23
C SER A 383 8.51 37.39 -24.33
N VAL A 384 7.32 36.76 -24.37
CA VAL A 384 6.26 37.12 -25.33
C VAL A 384 5.74 38.54 -25.06
N ALA A 385 5.50 38.89 -23.79
CA ALA A 385 5.04 40.22 -23.42
C ALA A 385 6.06 41.31 -23.82
N LEU A 386 7.35 41.07 -23.57
CA LEU A 386 8.42 42.00 -23.96
C LEU A 386 8.48 42.19 -25.48
N ALA A 387 8.38 41.11 -26.25
CA ALA A 387 8.36 41.17 -27.71
C ALA A 387 7.15 41.98 -28.24
N CYS A 388 5.97 41.79 -27.67
CA CYS A 388 4.77 42.56 -28.03
C CYS A 388 4.93 44.06 -27.76
N VAL A 389 5.54 44.43 -26.63
CA VAL A 389 5.81 45.85 -26.30
C VAL A 389 6.80 46.46 -27.29
N VAL A 390 7.88 45.74 -27.63
CA VAL A 390 8.87 46.22 -28.60
C VAL A 390 8.25 46.40 -29.98
N LEU A 391 7.47 45.44 -30.46
CA LEU A 391 6.77 45.55 -31.75
C LEU A 391 5.79 46.72 -31.77
N SER A 392 5.06 46.94 -30.67
CA SER A 392 4.13 48.08 -30.55
C SER A 392 4.86 49.42 -30.60
N LEU A 393 6.03 49.52 -29.95
CA LEU A 393 6.88 50.72 -30.00
C LEU A 393 7.45 50.96 -31.39
N LEU A 394 7.94 49.91 -32.07
CA LEU A 394 8.45 50.02 -33.44
C LEU A 394 7.35 50.48 -34.40
N MET A 395 6.13 49.93 -34.28
CA MET A 395 4.98 50.38 -35.08
C MET A 395 4.62 51.84 -34.79
N ALA A 396 4.61 52.25 -33.52
CA ALA A 396 4.35 53.64 -33.16
C ALA A 396 5.40 54.60 -33.72
N LEU A 397 6.69 54.24 -33.68
CA LEU A 397 7.78 55.01 -34.26
C LEU A 397 7.69 55.07 -35.79
N TRP A 398 7.32 53.96 -36.43
CA TRP A 398 7.09 53.90 -37.88
C TRP A 398 5.92 54.80 -38.31
N CYS A 399 4.81 54.75 -37.59
CA CYS A 399 3.67 55.66 -37.82
C CYS A 399 4.07 57.13 -37.65
N ARG A 400 4.87 57.47 -36.64
CA ARG A 400 5.40 58.84 -36.46
C ARG A 400 6.31 59.24 -37.61
N PHE A 401 7.15 58.34 -38.12
CA PHE A 401 8.02 58.61 -39.26
C PHE A 401 7.22 58.89 -40.55
N ILE A 402 6.20 58.08 -40.84
CA ILE A 402 5.31 58.30 -41.99
C ILE A 402 4.54 59.62 -41.86
N SER A 403 3.99 59.91 -40.68
CA SER A 403 3.27 61.17 -40.44
C SER A 403 4.18 62.39 -40.64
N LYS A 404 5.44 62.32 -40.19
CA LYS A 404 6.42 63.39 -40.39
C LYS A 404 6.80 63.57 -41.86
N LYS A 405 6.84 62.49 -42.65
CA LYS A 405 7.04 62.54 -44.11
C LYS A 405 5.86 63.17 -44.84
N HIS A 406 4.63 62.95 -44.36
CA HIS A 406 3.42 63.51 -44.98
C HIS A 406 3.22 65.01 -44.67
N ASN A 407 3.70 65.50 -43.52
CA ASN A 407 3.64 66.92 -43.14
C ASN A 407 4.82 67.78 -43.66
N GLY A 408 5.77 67.19 -44.41
CA GLY A 408 6.92 67.90 -45.00
C GLY A 408 6.67 68.49 -46.40
N GLY A 409 5.43 68.46 -46.90
CA GLY A 409 5.08 68.82 -48.28
C GLY A 409 4.02 69.91 -48.40
N SER A 410 4.13 71.02 -47.66
CA SER A 410 3.38 72.24 -47.96
C SER A 410 4.19 73.49 -47.57
N GLN A 411 4.89 74.04 -48.55
CA GLN A 411 5.50 75.37 -48.48
C GLN A 411 4.57 76.33 -49.24
N PRO A 412 4.01 77.39 -48.63
CA PRO A 412 3.16 78.33 -49.34
C PRO A 412 4.00 79.30 -50.19
N GLU A 413 3.60 79.45 -51.45
CA GLU A 413 4.11 80.46 -52.39
C GLU A 413 3.94 81.88 -51.81
N GLN A 414 4.97 82.68 -52.07
CA GLN A 414 5.00 84.12 -51.84
C GLN A 414 3.92 84.81 -52.68
N HIS A 415 3.09 85.63 -52.04
CA HIS A 415 2.45 86.76 -52.72
C HIS A 415 3.00 88.07 -52.14
N LEU A 416 3.80 88.71 -52.99
CA LEU A 416 4.27 90.08 -52.99
C LEU A 416 3.07 91.03 -53.20
N THR A 417 2.94 92.11 -52.41
CA THR A 417 2.64 93.49 -52.88
C THR A 417 2.58 94.48 -51.70
N LEU A 418 2.95 95.72 -52.03
CA LEU A 418 2.81 96.99 -51.29
C LEU A 418 1.55 97.11 -50.43
#